data_AF-A0A1R4K001-F1
#
_entry.id   AF-A0A1R4K001-F1
#
_cell.length_a   1.000
_cell.length_b   1.000
_cell.length_c   1.000
_cell.angle_alpha   90.00
_cell.angle_beta   90.00
_cell.angle_gamma   90.00
#
_symmetry.space_group_name_H-M   'P 1'
#
loop_
_entity.id
_entity.type
_entity.pdbx_description
1 polymer ?
#
loop_
_entity_poly.entity_id
_entity_poly.type
_entity_poly.pdbx_seq_one_letter_code
_entity_poly.pdbx_strand_id
1 'polypeptide(L)'
;MRIDELIAAEAKASEQNKDAELKPGTKTTRGHGRSKTLQVRLNDDEFAVLARVAEERGIPVSTLARDLLLRELGGHNTDPRSLLARIRSDLDELAARVA
;
A
#
# COMPACT_ATOMS: atom_id res chain seq x y z
N MET A 1 7.67 -4.08 39.69
CA MET A 1 8.49 -4.75 38.67
C MET A 1 8.81 -3.72 37.59
N ARG A 2 10.09 -3.53 37.26
CA ARG A 2 10.51 -2.62 36.18
C ARG A 2 10.33 -3.31 34.82
N ILE A 3 10.23 -2.54 33.74
CA ILE A 3 10.05 -3.06 32.38
C ILE A 3 11.22 -4.00 32.00
N ASP A 4 12.44 -3.66 32.39
CA ASP A 4 13.63 -4.47 32.12
C ASP A 4 13.56 -5.87 32.75
N GLU A 5 12.98 -5.96 33.95
CA GLU A 5 12.79 -7.23 34.66
C GLU A 5 11.75 -8.11 33.95
N LEU A 6 10.70 -7.51 33.40
CA LEU A 6 9.67 -8.20 32.63
C LEU A 6 10.22 -8.73 31.31
N ILE A 7 11.02 -7.94 30.60
CA ILE A 7 11.66 -8.34 29.35
C ILE A 7 12.64 -9.50 29.60
N ALA A 8 13.45 -9.42 30.65
CA ALA A 8 14.40 -10.49 30.99
C ALA A 8 13.71 -11.80 31.38
N ALA A 9 12.60 -11.71 32.12
CA ALA A 9 11.79 -12.88 32.49
C ALA A 9 11.15 -13.55 31.25
N GLU A 10 10.57 -12.75 30.35
CA GLU A 10 9.95 -13.25 29.12
C GLU A 10 10.99 -13.87 28.17
N ALA A 11 12.15 -13.22 28.00
CA ALA A 11 13.24 -13.76 27.19
C ALA A 11 13.73 -15.12 27.71
N LYS A 12 13.92 -15.25 29.03
CA LYS A 12 14.31 -16.52 29.64
C LYS A 12 13.25 -17.61 29.46
N ALA A 13 11.97 -17.27 29.61
CA ALA A 13 10.87 -18.21 29.42
C ALA A 13 10.76 -18.67 27.95
N SER A 14 10.99 -17.77 26.99
CA SER A 14 10.98 -18.08 25.56
C SER A 14 12.13 -19.02 25.17
N GLU A 15 13.35 -18.77 25.66
CA GLU A 15 14.52 -19.60 25.37
C GLU A 15 14.42 -21.02 25.95
N GLN A 16 13.72 -21.19 27.08
CA GLN A 16 13.52 -22.50 27.71
C GLN A 16 12.45 -23.36 27.01
N ASN A 17 11.54 -22.73 26.25
CA ASN A 17 10.34 -23.36 25.72
C ASN A 17 10.19 -23.17 24.21
N LYS A 18 11.31 -23.27 23.47
CA LYS A 18 11.37 -23.02 22.01
C LYS A 18 10.42 -23.90 21.21
N ASP A 19 10.29 -25.16 21.62
CA ASP A 19 9.46 -26.17 20.96
C ASP A 19 8.11 -26.39 21.66
N ALA A 20 7.70 -25.47 22.54
CA ALA A 20 6.40 -25.58 23.20
C ALA A 20 5.27 -25.54 22.17
N GLU A 21 4.24 -26.34 22.42
CA GLU A 21 3.06 -26.38 21.56
C GLU A 21 2.42 -24.99 21.44
N LEU A 22 2.04 -24.64 20.21
CA LEU A 22 1.34 -23.38 19.95
C LEU A 22 0.03 -23.34 20.72
N LYS A 23 -0.28 -22.20 21.33
CA LYS A 23 -1.54 -22.03 22.07
C LYS A 23 -2.73 -22.33 21.16
N PRO A 24 -3.79 -23.00 21.67
CA PRO A 24 -5.00 -23.25 20.90
C PRO A 24 -5.59 -21.92 20.39
N GLY A 25 -5.89 -21.86 19.09
CA GLY A 25 -6.30 -20.64 18.40
C GLY A 25 -5.17 -19.88 17.69
N THR A 26 -3.91 -20.33 17.81
CA THR A 26 -2.80 -19.76 17.02
C THR A 26 -3.00 -20.08 15.54
N LYS A 27 -3.31 -19.05 14.75
CA LYS A 27 -3.46 -19.17 13.31
C LYS A 27 -2.08 -19.10 12.64
N THR A 28 -1.52 -20.24 12.26
CA THR A 28 -0.31 -20.30 11.45
C THR A 28 -0.61 -19.70 10.07
N THR A 29 -0.20 -18.45 9.85
CA THR A 29 -0.29 -17.82 8.54
C THR A 29 1.00 -18.13 7.78
N ARG A 30 0.90 -18.75 6.61
CA ARG A 30 1.97 -18.63 5.61
C ARG A 30 1.96 -17.17 5.19
N GLY A 31 3.09 -16.47 5.39
CA GLY A 31 3.23 -15.05 5.07
C GLY A 31 2.52 -14.72 3.75
N HIS A 32 1.67 -13.68 3.80
CA HIS A 32 0.88 -13.20 2.67
C HIS A 32 1.71 -13.28 1.38
N GLY A 33 1.15 -13.89 0.34
CA GLY A 33 1.83 -14.22 -0.91
C GLY A 33 2.83 -13.14 -1.29
N ARG A 34 4.12 -13.52 -1.34
CA ARG A 34 5.25 -12.63 -1.59
C ARG A 34 4.88 -11.63 -2.69
N SER A 35 5.10 -10.35 -2.43
CA SER A 35 4.98 -9.30 -3.44
C SER A 35 5.68 -9.75 -4.72
N LYS A 36 4.94 -9.74 -5.84
CA LYS A 36 5.52 -10.04 -7.16
C LYS A 36 6.32 -8.82 -7.60
N THR A 37 7.58 -9.04 -8.00
CA THR A 37 8.46 -7.98 -8.50
C THR A 37 8.31 -7.88 -10.02
N LEU A 38 7.94 -6.71 -10.52
CA LEU A 38 7.95 -6.38 -11.94
C LEU A 38 9.25 -5.64 -12.25
N GLN A 39 9.99 -6.08 -13.27
CA GLN A 39 11.16 -5.35 -13.77
C GLN A 39 10.73 -4.51 -14.97
N VAL A 40 10.96 -3.20 -14.89
CA VAL A 40 10.70 -2.24 -15.98
C VAL A 40 12.04 -1.71 -16.45
N ARG A 41 12.32 -1.82 -17.75
CA ARG A 41 13.53 -1.27 -18.35
C ARG A 41 13.27 0.20 -18.68
N LEU A 42 14.02 1.08 -18.03
CA LEU A 42 14.05 2.52 -18.28
C LEU A 42 15.44 2.89 -18.79
N ASN A 43 15.54 3.94 -19.58
CA ASN A 43 16.83 4.59 -19.83
C ASN A 43 17.23 5.50 -18.66
N ASP A 44 18.46 6.02 -18.70
CA ASP A 44 19.02 6.82 -17.60
C ASP A 44 18.22 8.12 -17.37
N ASP A 45 17.79 8.78 -18.44
CA ASP A 45 17.02 10.03 -18.36
C ASP A 45 15.62 9.80 -17.76
N GLU A 46 14.93 8.75 -18.21
CA GLU A 46 13.62 8.33 -17.69
C GLU A 46 13.68 8.00 -16.19
N PHE A 47 14.73 7.27 -15.78
CA PHE A 47 14.91 6.94 -14.37
C PHE A 47 15.23 8.19 -13.55
N ALA A 48 16.07 9.10 -14.06
CA ALA A 48 16.40 10.35 -13.39
C ALA A 48 15.18 11.24 -13.17
N VAL A 49 14.29 11.35 -14.16
CA VAL A 49 13.03 12.08 -14.03
C VAL A 49 12.15 11.45 -12.94
N LEU A 50 12.01 10.12 -12.95
CA LEU A 50 11.21 9.41 -11.94
C LEU A 50 11.80 9.59 -10.52
N ALA A 51 13.12 9.52 -10.38
CA ALA A 51 13.81 9.71 -9.11
C ALA A 51 13.60 11.12 -8.55
N ARG A 52 13.72 12.16 -9.40
CA ARG A 52 13.49 13.56 -8.99
C ARG A 52 12.08 13.77 -8.46
N VAL A 53 11.06 13.26 -9.17
CA VAL A 53 9.66 13.40 -8.74
C VAL A 53 9.38 12.64 -7.44
N ALA A 54 10.04 11.50 -7.23
CA ALA A 54 9.93 10.74 -6.00
C ALA A 54 10.54 11.50 -4.80
N GLU A 55 11.69 12.14 -5.02
CA GLU A 55 12.38 12.97 -4.03
C GLU A 55 11.56 14.21 -3.65
N GLU A 56 11.03 14.95 -4.62
CA GLU A 56 10.14 16.10 -4.40
C GLU A 56 8.92 15.74 -3.53
N ARG A 57 8.45 14.48 -3.62
CA ARG A 57 7.31 13.95 -2.87
C ARG A 57 7.71 13.24 -1.57
N GLY A 58 9.00 13.06 -1.30
CA GLY A 58 9.50 12.36 -0.13
C GLY A 58 9.11 10.88 -0.06
N ILE A 59 8.94 10.21 -1.21
CA ILE A 59 8.54 8.79 -1.27
C ILE A 59 9.55 7.95 -2.04
N PRO A 60 9.64 6.63 -1.80
CA PRO A 60 10.50 5.76 -2.59
C PRO A 60 10.09 5.74 -4.08
N VAL A 61 11.08 5.63 -4.97
CA VAL A 61 10.89 5.53 -6.42
C VAL A 61 9.94 4.38 -6.79
N SER A 62 10.08 3.23 -6.13
CA SER A 62 9.21 2.07 -6.32
C SER A 62 7.76 2.32 -5.88
N THR A 63 7.56 3.14 -4.85
CA THR A 63 6.23 3.56 -4.38
C THR A 63 5.57 4.48 -5.41
N LEU A 64 6.31 5.47 -5.90
CA LEU A 64 5.82 6.37 -6.96
C LEU A 64 5.50 5.59 -8.23
N ALA A 65 6.41 4.71 -8.68
CA ALA A 65 6.21 3.89 -9.87
C ALA A 65 4.96 3.00 -9.75
N ARG A 66 4.77 2.36 -8.59
CA ARG A 66 3.59 1.53 -8.32
C ARG A 66 2.31 2.36 -8.35
N ASP A 67 2.31 3.53 -7.71
CA ASP A 67 1.15 4.42 -7.66
C ASP A 67 0.75 4.90 -9.06
N LEU A 68 1.72 5.35 -9.88
CA LEU A 68 1.47 5.71 -11.28
C LEU A 68 0.88 4.54 -12.08
N LEU A 69 1.46 3.36 -11.96
CA LEU A 69 1.02 2.17 -12.68
C LEU A 69 -0.40 1.75 -12.26
N LEU A 70 -0.73 1.82 -10.97
CA LEU A 70 -2.07 1.52 -10.48
C LEU A 70 -3.11 2.59 -10.84
N ARG A 71 -2.71 3.87 -10.91
CA ARG A 71 -3.59 4.96 -11.34
C ARG A 71 -4.00 4.80 -12.79
N GLU A 72 -3.06 4.48 -13.68
CA GLU A 72 -3.38 4.22 -15.09
C GLU A 72 -4.29 3.00 -15.25
N LEU A 73 -4.00 1.91 -14.54
CA LEU A 73 -4.88 0.73 -14.55
C LEU A 73 -6.27 1.01 -13.95
N GLY A 74 -6.35 1.85 -12.92
CA GLY A 74 -7.60 2.27 -12.28
C GLY A 74 -8.39 3.30 -13.09
N GLY A 75 -7.72 4.11 -13.90
CA GLY A 75 -8.32 5.13 -14.77
C GLY A 75 -9.20 4.54 -15.87
N HIS A 76 -8.96 3.30 -16.27
CA HIS A 76 -9.78 2.57 -17.24
C HIS A 76 -10.98 1.83 -16.63
N ASN A 77 -11.14 1.85 -15.30
CA ASN A 77 -12.22 1.13 -14.60
C ASN A 77 -13.35 2.05 -14.10
N THR A 78 -13.36 3.33 -14.49
CA THR A 78 -14.61 4.08 -14.43
C THR A 78 -15.45 3.64 -15.61
N ASP A 79 -16.45 2.80 -15.36
CA ASP A 79 -17.49 2.50 -16.35
C ASP A 79 -17.93 3.83 -17.00
N PRO A 80 -17.79 4.00 -18.32
CA PRO A 80 -18.11 5.25 -19.00
C PRO A 80 -19.51 5.79 -18.65
N ARG A 81 -20.45 4.90 -18.32
CA ARG A 81 -21.79 5.28 -17.87
C ARG A 81 -21.79 5.92 -16.47
N SER A 82 -20.95 5.44 -15.56
CA SER A 82 -20.79 6.02 -14.22
C SER A 82 -20.13 7.39 -14.28
N LEU A 83 -19.19 7.62 -15.21
CA LEU A 83 -18.62 8.94 -15.47
C LEU A 83 -19.67 9.92 -16.03
N LEU A 84 -20.44 9.48 -17.03
CA LEU A 84 -21.54 10.27 -17.61
C LEU A 84 -22.63 10.60 -16.57
N ALA A 85 -22.99 9.64 -15.72
CA ALA A 85 -23.96 9.84 -14.66
C ALA A 85 -23.47 10.89 -13.65
N ARG A 86 -22.19 10.86 -13.29
CA ARG A 86 -21.58 11.87 -12.41
C ARG A 86 -21.60 13.26 -13.05
N ILE A 87 -21.16 13.39 -14.30
CA ILE A 87 -21.17 14.67 -15.02
C ILE A 87 -22.58 15.26 -15.08
N ARG A 88 -23.59 14.43 -15.31
CA ARG A 88 -25.00 14.88 -15.34
C ARG A 88 -25.46 15.39 -13.99
N SER A 89 -25.16 14.67 -12.90
CA SER A 89 -25.48 15.10 -11.54
C SER A 89 -24.83 16.44 -11.19
N ASP A 90 -23.56 16.61 -11.54
CA ASP A 90 -22.82 17.85 -11.25
C ASP A 90 -23.41 19.06 -12.01
N LEU A 91 -23.90 18.84 -13.25
CA LEU A 91 -24.59 19.88 -14.02
C LEU A 91 -25.97 20.22 -13.47
N ASP A 92 -26.73 19.23 -13.01
CA ASP A 92 -28.04 19.43 -12.40
C ASP A 92 -27.90 20.24 -11.09
N GLU A 93 -26.89 19.93 -10.26
CA GLU A 93 -26.58 20.72 -9.07
C GLU A 93 -26.19 22.16 -9.40
N LEU A 94 -25.39 22.37 -10.46
CA LEU A 94 -25.01 23.71 -10.89
C LEU A 94 -26.23 24.51 -11.36
N ALA A 95 -27.11 23.89 -12.16
CA ALA A 95 -28.34 24.51 -12.62
C ALA A 95 -29.24 24.93 -11.45
N ALA A 96 -29.35 24.07 -10.43
CA ALA A 96 -30.12 24.37 -9.22
C ALA A 96 -29.54 25.50 -8.36
N ARG A 97 -28.24 25.80 -8.47
CA ARG A 97 -27.59 26.91 -7.76
C ARG A 97 -27.70 28.26 -8.48
N VAL A 98 -28.00 28.25 -9.77
CA VAL A 98 -28.07 29.45 -10.63
C VAL A 98 -29.51 29.91 -10.87
N ALA A 99 -30.50 29.07 -10.60
CA ALA A 99 -31.93 29.40 -10.59
C ALA A 99 -32.37 30.02 -9.24
#